data_AF-A0AAW4YCX6-F1
#
_entry.id   AF-A0AAW4YCX6-F1
#
_cell.length_a   1.000
_cell.length_b   1.000
_cell.length_c   1.000
_cell.angle_alpha   90.00
_cell.angle_beta   90.00
_cell.angle_gamma   90.00
#
_symmetry.space_group_name_H-M   'P 1'
#
loop_
_entity.id
_entity.type
_entity.pdbx_description
1 polymer ?
#
loop_
_entity_poly.entity_id
_entity_poly.type
_entity_poly.pdbx_seq_one_letter_code
_entity_poly.pdbx_strand_id
1 'polypeptide(L)' 'VDGTDDRTGNFETGLLFIAFQKATQQFIDIQNNLGSNDKLNEYITHRGSASFLVLPGVSKGGYLGETFFD' A
#
# COMPACT_ATOMS: atom_id res chain seq x y z
N VAL A 1 4.58 25.55 -6.99
CA VAL A 1 5.05 25.70 -5.59
C VAL A 1 5.30 24.30 -5.05
N ASP A 2 6.20 24.10 -4.09
CA ASP A 2 6.45 22.74 -3.58
C ASP A 2 5.14 22.15 -3.02
N GLY A 3 4.75 20.95 -3.50
CA GLY A 3 3.47 20.32 -3.17
C GLY A 3 2.28 20.63 -4.09
N THR A 4 2.49 21.28 -5.25
CA THR A 4 1.48 21.40 -6.31
C THR A 4 1.96 20.78 -7.61
N ASP A 5 1.04 20.18 -8.37
CA ASP A 5 1.28 19.75 -9.74
C ASP A 5 1.51 20.97 -10.62
N ASP A 6 2.71 21.12 -11.17
CA ASP A 6 3.08 22.28 -12.00
C ASP A 6 2.28 22.38 -13.31
N ARG A 7 1.61 21.30 -13.76
CA ARG A 7 0.78 21.29 -14.97
C ARG A 7 -0.68 21.66 -14.69
N THR A 8 -1.20 21.31 -13.51
CA THR A 8 -2.64 21.49 -13.20
C THR A 8 -2.89 22.54 -12.12
N GLY A 9 -1.86 22.91 -11.34
CA GLY A 9 -1.96 23.81 -10.19
C GLY A 9 -2.62 23.18 -8.96
N ASN A 10 -2.99 21.91 -9.02
CA ASN A 10 -3.64 21.19 -7.92
C ASN A 10 -2.62 20.78 -6.85
N PHE A 11 -3.08 20.59 -5.61
CA PHE A 11 -2.26 20.01 -4.56
C PHE A 11 -1.90 18.56 -4.87
N GLU A 12 -0.62 18.21 -4.76
CA GLU A 12 -0.13 16.83 -4.82
C GLU A 12 -0.32 16.18 -3.45
N THR A 13 -1.56 15.82 -3.16
CA THR A 13 -1.97 15.25 -1.88
C THR A 13 -2.80 13.98 -2.07
N GLY A 14 -2.81 13.14 -1.06
CA GLY A 14 -3.52 11.87 -1.09
C GLY A 14 -3.27 11.04 0.16
N LEU A 15 -3.45 9.73 0.02
CA LEU A 15 -3.29 8.77 1.11
C LEU A 15 -2.15 7.79 0.80
N LEU A 16 -1.21 7.67 1.74
CA LEU A 16 -0.31 6.52 1.79
C LEU A 16 -1.06 5.35 2.40
N PHE A 17 -1.76 4.60 1.54
CA PHE A 17 -2.56 3.46 1.98
C PHE A 17 -1.65 2.26 2.31
N ILE A 18 -1.76 1.74 3.54
CA ILE A 18 -1.03 0.56 4.00
C ILE A 18 -2.04 -0.40 4.63
N ALA A 19 -2.02 -1.65 4.17
CA ALA A 19 -2.84 -2.73 4.71
C ALA A 19 -1.98 -3.94 5.06
N PHE A 20 -2.39 -4.66 6.10
CA PHE A 20 -1.78 -5.91 6.54
C PHE A 20 -2.79 -7.03 6.33
N GLN A 21 -2.37 -8.07 5.63
CA GLN A 21 -3.20 -9.24 5.33
C GLN A 21 -2.37 -10.50 5.50
N LYS A 22 -3.04 -11.59 5.86
CA LYS A 22 -2.40 -12.91 5.95
C LYS A 22 -2.06 -13.43 4.55
N ALA A 23 -2.91 -13.17 3.56
CA ALA A 23 -2.70 -13.55 2.17
C ALA A 23 -2.98 -12.38 1.24
N THR A 24 -2.08 -12.14 0.28
CA THR A 24 -2.20 -11.06 -0.72
C THR A 24 -3.52 -11.11 -1.49
N GLN A 25 -4.05 -12.31 -1.74
CA GLN A 25 -5.31 -12.50 -2.45
C GLN A 25 -6.48 -11.75 -1.79
N GLN A 26 -6.49 -11.64 -0.45
CA GLN A 26 -7.54 -10.92 0.27
C GLN A 26 -7.61 -9.45 -0.14
N PHE A 27 -6.44 -8.81 -0.33
CA PHE A 27 -6.38 -7.44 -0.80
C PHE A 27 -6.77 -7.33 -2.29
N ILE A 28 -6.32 -8.28 -3.12
CA ILE A 28 -6.63 -8.30 -4.56
C ILE A 28 -8.13 -8.36 -4.80
N ASP A 29 -8.85 -9.25 -4.09
CA ASP A 29 -10.28 -9.43 -4.27
C ASP A 29 -11.06 -8.15 -3.91
N ILE A 30 -10.68 -7.51 -2.80
CA ILE A 30 -11.27 -6.24 -2.37
C ILE A 30 -10.95 -5.14 -3.38
N GLN A 31 -9.68 -4.98 -3.75
CA GLN A 31 -9.26 -3.91 -4.64
C GLN A 31 -9.84 -4.04 -6.06
N ASN A 32 -10.01 -5.26 -6.57
CA ASN A 32 -10.68 -5.49 -7.86
C ASN A 32 -12.15 -5.08 -7.81
N ASN A 33 -12.84 -5.40 -6.71
CA ASN A 33 -14.23 -4.99 -6.52
C ASN A 33 -14.36 -3.46 -6.43
N LEU A 34 -13.53 -2.82 -5.60
CA LEU A 34 -13.53 -1.36 -5.45
C LEU A 34 -13.15 -0.65 -6.76
N GLY A 35 -12.12 -1.15 -7.46
CA GLY A 35 -11.71 -0.59 -8.74
C GLY A 35 -12.79 -0.65 -9.83
N SER A 36 -13.69 -1.64 -9.76
CA SER A 36 -14.77 -1.79 -10.73
C SER A 36 -16.03 -1.00 -10.36
N ASN A 37 -16.34 -0.89 -9.06
CA ASN A 37 -17.68 -0.50 -8.60
C ASN A 37 -17.71 0.71 -7.65
N ASP A 38 -16.58 1.15 -7.12
CA ASP A 38 -16.56 2.21 -6.11
C ASP A 38 -16.69 3.60 -6.75
N LYS A 39 -17.63 4.40 -6.22
CA LYS A 39 -17.83 5.81 -6.62
C LYS A 39 -16.65 6.69 -6.19
N LEU A 40 -15.86 6.27 -5.21
CA LEU A 40 -14.67 7.00 -4.77
C LEU A 40 -13.64 7.16 -5.90
N ASN A 41 -13.63 6.28 -6.90
CA ASN A 41 -12.72 6.31 -8.04
C ASN A 41 -12.81 7.60 -8.88
N GLU A 42 -13.90 8.37 -8.78
CA GLU A 42 -14.01 9.69 -9.40
C GLU A 42 -13.07 10.73 -8.74
N TYR A 43 -12.73 10.53 -7.47
CA TYR A 43 -12.00 11.49 -6.64
C TYR A 43 -10.58 11.07 -6.32
N ILE A 44 -10.20 9.81 -6.58
CA ILE A 44 -8.88 9.28 -6.27
C ILE A 44 -8.26 8.57 -7.47
N THR A 45 -6.94 8.50 -7.49
CA THR A 45 -6.19 7.71 -8.49
C THR A 45 -5.03 7.03 -7.81
N HIS A 46 -4.86 5.73 -8.04
CA HIS A 46 -3.70 5.00 -7.57
C HIS A 46 -2.47 5.39 -8.40
N ARG A 47 -1.51 6.10 -7.77
CA ARG A 47 -0.27 6.57 -8.44
C ARG A 47 0.97 5.70 -8.15
N GLY A 48 0.87 4.79 -7.18
CA GLY A 48 1.95 3.88 -6.80
C GLY A 48 1.39 2.65 -6.09
N SER A 49 2.10 1.52 -6.22
CA SER A 49 1.72 0.25 -5.59
C SER A 49 2.96 -0.57 -5.28
N ALA A 50 2.92 -1.30 -4.16
CA ALA A 50 3.94 -2.25 -3.77
C ALA A 50 3.34 -3.30 -2.83
N SER A 51 3.96 -4.48 -2.77
CA SER A 51 3.61 -5.55 -1.83
C SER A 51 4.90 -6.10 -1.21
N PHE A 52 4.87 -6.34 0.09
CA PHE A 52 6.02 -6.75 0.88
C PHE A 52 5.67 -7.91 1.79
N LEU A 53 6.67 -8.76 2.08
CA LEU A 53 6.60 -9.73 3.16
C LEU A 53 6.98 -9.04 4.46
N VAL A 54 6.10 -9.12 5.47
CA VAL A 54 6.41 -8.70 6.83
C VAL A 54 6.94 -9.91 7.57
N LEU A 55 8.22 -9.85 7.94
CA LEU A 55 8.89 -10.95 8.63
C LEU A 55 8.34 -11.12 10.06
N PRO A 56 8.42 -12.33 10.64
CA PRO A 56 8.07 -12.56 12.04
C PRO A 56 8.87 -11.69 13.00
N GLY A 57 8.33 -11.52 14.21
CA GLY A 57 9.02 -10.81 15.29
C GLY A 57 10.32 -11.51 15.70
N VAL A 58 11.25 -10.72 16.24
CA VAL A 58 12.59 -11.17 16.61
C VAL A 58 12.60 -11.75 18.02
N SER A 59 13.18 -12.95 18.19
CA SER A 59 13.41 -13.56 19.50
C SER A 59 14.55 -12.86 20.26
N LYS A 60 14.57 -12.96 21.59
CA LYS A 60 15.64 -12.35 22.40
C LYS A 60 17.00 -12.91 21.99
N GLY A 61 17.90 -12.05 21.53
CA GLY A 61 19.24 -12.41 21.06
C GLY A 61 19.34 -12.74 19.57
N GLY A 62 18.21 -12.79 18.86
CA GLY A 62 18.14 -13.01 17.42
C GLY A 62 18.14 -11.72 16.60
N TYR A 63 17.88 -11.85 15.28
CA TYR A 63 17.80 -10.73 14.34
C TYR A 63 16.59 -10.86 13.38
N LEU A 64 16.21 -9.76 12.71
CA LEU A 64 15.08 -9.72 11.78
C LEU A 64 15.36 -10.63 10.57
N GLY A 65 14.48 -11.61 10.34
CA GLY A 65 14.61 -12.55 9.23
C GLY A 65 15.43 -13.81 9.55
N GLU A 66 15.92 -13.96 10.78
CA GLU A 66 16.63 -15.16 11.23
C GLU A 66 15.86 -16.44 10.87
N THR A 67 14.56 -16.52 11.18
CA THR A 67 13.72 -17.70 10.89
C THR A 67 13.41 -17.92 9.40
N PHE A 68 13.89 -17.06 8.52
CA PHE A 68 13.67 -17.14 7.07
C PHE A 68 14.97 -17.45 6.31
N PHE A 69 16.10 -16.95 6.80
CA PHE A 69 17.41 -17.10 6.15
C PHE A 69 18.27 -18.23 6.74
N ASP A 70 18.07 -18.58 8.01
CA ASP A 70 18.78 -19.65 8.75
C ASP A 70 17.81 -20.77 9.18
#